data_AF-A0A853FUZ7-F1
#
_entry.id   AF-A0A853FUZ7-F1
#
_cell.length_a   1.000
_cell.length_b   1.000
_cell.length_c   1.000
_cell.angle_alpha   90.00
_cell.angle_beta   90.00
_cell.angle_gamma   90.00
#
_symmetry.space_group_name_H-M   'P 1'
#
loop_
_entity.id
_entity.type
_entity.pdbx_description
1 polymer ?
#
loop_
_entity_poly.entity_id
_entity_poly.type
_entity_poly.pdbx_seq_one_letter_code
_entity_poly.pdbx_strand_id
1 'polypeptide(L)'
;MAEYPQFGIDLAIVCESCGRIVVFDAGKAALFYFRKRLKTALPLDTSMFVCKCGSKNVRSAGVPIESRPDPLPPAPPRLDPLYVHSEGRARRRARG
;
A
#
# COMPACT_ATOMS: atom_id res chain seq x y z
N MET A 1 6.18 11.18 -13.28
CA MET A 1 4.75 11.32 -12.92
C MET A 1 4.14 9.94 -13.04
N ALA A 2 3.37 9.46 -12.05
CA ALA A 2 2.81 8.11 -12.14
C ALA A 2 1.76 8.03 -13.24
N GLU A 3 1.77 6.95 -14.00
CA GLU A 3 0.98 6.80 -15.23
C GLU A 3 -0.51 6.57 -14.93
N TYR A 4 -0.85 5.86 -13.86
CA TYR A 4 -2.20 5.34 -13.60
C TYR A 4 -3.31 6.37 -13.37
N PRO A 5 -3.10 7.45 -12.59
CA PRO A 5 -4.17 8.44 -12.36
C PRO A 5 -4.61 9.12 -13.66
N GLN A 6 -3.72 9.18 -14.65
CA GLN A 6 -3.95 9.80 -15.96
C GLN A 6 -4.86 8.94 -16.84
N PHE A 7 -4.93 7.63 -16.57
CA PHE A 7 -5.66 6.64 -17.35
C PHE A 7 -6.96 6.17 -16.69
N GLY A 8 -7.42 6.83 -15.63
CA GLY A 8 -8.69 6.46 -14.98
C GLY A 8 -8.67 5.08 -14.32
N ILE A 9 -7.51 4.62 -13.85
CA ILE A 9 -7.34 3.30 -13.24
C ILE A 9 -6.83 3.39 -11.80
N ASP A 10 -7.36 2.53 -10.95
CA ASP A 10 -6.87 2.20 -9.63
C ASP A 10 -5.85 1.06 -9.65
N LEU A 11 -5.09 0.96 -8.55
CA LEU A 11 -4.16 -0.14 -8.34
C LEU A 11 -4.82 -1.25 -7.54
N ALA A 12 -4.93 -2.44 -8.12
CA ALA A 12 -5.25 -3.66 -7.40
C ALA A 12 -4.01 -4.50 -7.08
N ILE A 13 -4.02 -5.12 -5.90
CA ILE A 13 -3.10 -6.17 -5.50
C ILE A 13 -3.92 -7.44 -5.29
N VAL A 14 -3.64 -8.47 -6.09
CA VAL A 14 -4.34 -9.75 -6.12
C VAL A 14 -3.43 -10.81 -5.52
N CYS A 15 -3.92 -11.54 -4.51
CA CYS A 15 -3.24 -12.69 -3.96
C CYS A 15 -3.64 -13.96 -4.71
N GLU A 16 -2.70 -14.56 -5.41
CA GLU A 16 -2.90 -15.79 -6.19
C GLU A 16 -3.10 -17.03 -5.30
N SER A 17 -2.74 -16.96 -4.01
CA SER A 17 -2.92 -18.08 -3.08
C SER A 17 -4.33 -18.19 -2.50
N CYS A 18 -5.01 -17.08 -2.23
CA CYS A 18 -6.34 -17.09 -1.60
C CYS A 18 -7.40 -16.25 -2.34
N GLY A 19 -7.06 -15.71 -3.51
CA GLY A 19 -7.96 -14.90 -4.33
C GLY A 19 -8.28 -13.52 -3.76
N ARG A 20 -7.66 -13.11 -2.63
CA ARG A 20 -7.93 -11.80 -2.01
C ARG A 20 -7.48 -10.67 -2.93
N ILE A 21 -8.38 -9.73 -3.21
CA ILE A 21 -8.11 -8.51 -3.97
C ILE A 21 -8.17 -7.31 -3.03
N VAL A 22 -7.19 -6.42 -3.12
CA VAL A 22 -7.19 -5.12 -2.41
C VAL A 22 -6.94 -4.03 -3.43
N VAL A 23 -7.86 -3.06 -3.50
CA VAL A 23 -7.78 -1.94 -4.45
C VAL A 23 -7.37 -0.67 -3.69
N PHE A 24 -6.45 0.08 -4.29
CA PHE A 24 -5.90 1.33 -3.79
C PHE A 24 -6.14 2.43 -4.79
N ASP A 25 -6.48 3.62 -4.27
CA ASP A 25 -6.48 4.83 -5.07
C ASP A 25 -5.12 5.04 -5.73
N ALA A 26 -5.12 5.16 -7.06
CA ALA A 26 -3.89 5.26 -7.85
C ALA A 26 -3.04 6.49 -7.50
N GLY A 27 -3.67 7.64 -7.19
CA GLY A 27 -2.95 8.86 -6.80
C GLY A 27 -2.18 8.67 -5.50
N LYS A 28 -2.83 8.08 -4.50
CA LYS A 28 -2.19 7.75 -3.21
C LYS A 28 -1.11 6.67 -3.35
N ALA A 29 -1.36 5.64 -4.15
CA ALA A 29 -0.38 4.58 -4.42
C ALA A 29 0.87 5.15 -5.11
N ALA A 30 0.69 5.97 -6.15
CA ALA A 30 1.75 6.66 -6.85
C ALA A 30 2.65 7.48 -5.91
N LEU A 31 2.04 8.29 -5.04
CA LEU A 31 2.77 9.11 -4.08
C LEU A 31 3.57 8.24 -3.09
N PHE A 32 3.00 7.13 -2.62
CA PHE A 32 3.68 6.21 -1.72
C PHE A 32 4.93 5.59 -2.36
N TYR A 33 4.78 5.03 -3.57
CA TYR A 33 5.88 4.40 -4.30
C TYR A 33 6.97 5.41 -4.65
N PHE A 34 6.59 6.60 -5.09
CA PHE A 34 7.54 7.70 -5.35
C PHE A 34 8.36 8.04 -4.11
N ARG A 35 7.72 8.19 -2.94
CA ARG A 35 8.43 8.47 -1.67
C ARG A 35 9.36 7.34 -1.23
N LYS A 36 9.07 6.10 -1.64
CA LYS A 36 9.92 4.93 -1.38
C LYS A 36 10.99 4.69 -2.45
N ARG A 37 11.07 5.55 -3.48
CA ARG A 37 11.96 5.41 -4.64
C ARG A 37 11.76 4.08 -5.38
N LEU A 38 10.51 3.62 -5.44
CA LEU A 38 10.11 2.41 -6.15
C LEU A 38 9.52 2.76 -7.52
N LYS A 39 9.54 1.80 -8.45
CA LYS A 39 8.92 1.95 -9.77
C LYS A 39 7.42 2.19 -9.64
N THR A 40 6.91 3.16 -10.40
CA THR A 40 5.49 3.54 -10.45
C THR A 40 4.82 3.15 -11.77
N ALA A 41 5.41 2.22 -12.54
CA ALA A 41 4.89 1.72 -13.82
C ALA A 41 4.44 0.26 -13.68
N LEU A 42 3.37 -0.14 -14.40
CA LEU A 42 2.77 -1.47 -14.23
C LEU A 42 3.60 -2.49 -15.03
N PRO A 43 3.80 -3.72 -14.52
CA PRO A 43 3.40 -4.18 -13.18
C PRO A 43 4.25 -3.52 -12.08
N LEU A 44 3.59 -3.06 -11.01
CA LEU A 44 4.26 -2.50 -9.84
C LEU A 44 5.06 -3.56 -9.11
N ASP A 45 6.12 -3.11 -8.44
CA ASP A 45 6.85 -3.90 -7.47
C ASP A 45 5.93 -4.29 -6.30
N THR A 46 5.65 -5.59 -6.16
CA THR A 46 4.80 -6.15 -5.10
C THR A 46 5.61 -6.77 -3.95
N SER A 47 6.95 -6.64 -3.95
CA SER A 47 7.83 -7.26 -2.93
C SER A 47 7.54 -6.82 -1.50
N MET A 48 6.95 -5.63 -1.33
CA MET A 48 6.54 -5.08 -0.03
C MET A 48 5.19 -5.64 0.48
N PHE A 49 4.46 -6.38 -0.34
CA PHE A 49 3.11 -6.84 -0.02
C PHE A 49 3.14 -8.26 0.53
N VAL A 50 2.49 -8.43 1.68
CA VAL A 50 2.15 -9.74 2.25
C VAL A 50 0.64 -9.77 2.41
N CYS A 51 -0.01 -10.77 1.83
CA CYS A 51 -1.44 -10.94 1.98
C CYS A 51 -1.79 -11.28 3.44
N LYS A 52 -3.02 -10.97 3.86
CA LYS A 52 -3.51 -11.36 5.20
C LYS A 52 -3.47 -12.87 5.47
N CYS A 53 -3.46 -13.71 4.43
CA CYS A 53 -3.27 -15.16 4.58
C CYS A 53 -1.80 -15.58 4.79
N GLY A 54 -0.86 -14.62 4.82
CA GLY A 54 0.58 -14.87 4.96
C GLY A 54 1.33 -15.08 3.64
N SER A 55 0.62 -15.24 2.52
CA SER A 55 1.27 -15.45 1.21
C SER A 55 1.92 -14.17 0.65
N LYS A 56 3.08 -14.34 0.03
CA LYS A 56 3.76 -13.33 -0.81
C LYS A 56 3.49 -13.52 -2.31
N ASN A 57 2.70 -14.52 -2.68
CA ASN A 57 2.31 -14.75 -4.07
C ASN A 57 1.20 -13.76 -4.44
N VAL A 58 1.61 -12.55 -4.83
CA VAL A 58 0.74 -11.43 -5.15
C VAL A 58 1.17 -10.76 -6.46
N ARG A 59 0.20 -10.32 -7.25
CA ARG A 59 0.42 -9.53 -8.48
C ARG A 59 -0.30 -8.19 -8.40
N SER A 60 0.22 -7.20 -9.11
CA SER A 60 -0.46 -5.93 -9.33
C SER A 60 -1.29 -5.98 -10.61
N ALA A 61 -2.41 -5.26 -10.61
CA ALA A 61 -3.30 -5.10 -11.75
C ALA A 61 -3.92 -3.69 -11.75
N GLY A 62 -4.32 -3.20 -12.91
CA GLY A 62 -5.14 -1.99 -13.04
C GLY A 62 -6.63 -2.33 -12.91
N VAL A 63 -7.40 -1.49 -12.22
CA VAL A 63 -8.85 -1.61 -12.10
C VAL A 63 -9.50 -0.30 -12.54
N PRO A 64 -10.46 -0.29 -13.49
CA PRO A 64 -11.12 0.93 -13.92
C PRO A 64 -11.82 1.64 -12.76
N ILE A 65 -11.69 2.97 -12.65
CA ILE A 65 -12.31 3.77 -11.58
C ILE A 65 -13.83 3.66 -11.61
N GLU A 66 -14.42 3.43 -12.78
CA GLU A 66 -15.86 3.23 -12.98
C GLU A 66 -16.39 1.95 -12.30
N SER A 67 -15.50 1.00 -11.98
CA SER A 67 -15.85 -0.22 -11.25
C SER A 67 -15.83 -0.05 -9.72
N ARG A 68 -15.49 1.15 -9.21
CA ARG A 68 -15.53 1.44 -7.78
C ARG A 68 -16.97 1.30 -7.27
N PRO A 69 -17.19 0.64 -6.12
CA PRO A 69 -18.49 0.69 -5.46
C PRO A 69 -18.80 2.14 -5.04
N ASP A 70 -20.05 2.55 -5.25
CA ASP A 70 -20.57 3.86 -4.84
C ASP A 70 -21.76 3.67 -3.89
N PRO A 71 -21.69 4.12 -2.62
CA PRO A 71 -20.54 4.79 -2.00
C PRO A 71 -19.39 3.82 -1.69
N LEU A 72 -18.16 4.36 -1.65
CA LEU A 72 -17.03 3.60 -1.11
C LEU A 72 -17.29 3.23 0.35
N PRO A 73 -16.96 2.00 0.78
CA PRO A 73 -17.13 1.61 2.18
C PRO A 73 -16.26 2.51 3.08
N PRO A 74 -16.75 2.89 4.26
CA PRO A 74 -15.99 3.72 5.18
C PRO A 74 -14.68 3.03 5.56
N ALA A 75 -13.62 3.82 5.70
CA ALA A 75 -12.36 3.30 6.21
C ALA A 75 -12.58 2.72 7.62
N PRO A 76 -11.97 1.57 7.96
CA PRO A 76 -12.05 1.04 9.31
C PRO A 76 -11.47 2.06 10.29
N PRO A 77 -12.05 2.22 11.48
CA PRO A 77 -11.55 3.16 12.48
C PRO A 77 -10.10 2.83 12.80
N ARG A 78 -9.23 3.84 12.76
CA ARG A 78 -7.83 3.73 13.19
C ARG A 78 -7.71 4.39 14.56
N LEU A 79 -7.08 3.69 15.50
CA LEU A 79 -6.68 4.28 16.77
C LEU A 79 -5.38 5.04 16.53
N ASP A 80 -5.43 6.36 16.68
CA ASP A 80 -4.22 7.18 16.68
C ASP A 80 -3.55 7.07 18.07
N PRO A 81 -2.25 6.77 18.14
CA PRO A 81 -1.56 6.70 19.43
C PRO A 81 -1.49 8.08 20.07
N LEU A 82 -1.84 8.19 21.36
CA LEU A 82 -1.72 9.44 22.11
C LEU A 82 -0.26 9.88 22.29
N TYR A 83 0.67 8.93 22.43
CA TYR A 83 2.12 9.19 22.43
C TYR A 83 2.88 7.91 22.02
N VAL A 84 4.11 8.08 21.54
CA VAL A 84 5.03 6.97 21.21
C VAL A 84 6.31 7.19 22.00
N HIS A 85 6.61 6.30 22.96
CA HIS A 85 7.85 6.31 23.70
C HIS A 85 8.84 5.31 23.10
N SER A 86 10.06 5.75 22.77
CA SER A 86 11.13 4.89 22.24
C SER A 86 12.25 4.74 23.26
N GLU A 87 12.37 3.58 23.90
CA GLU A 87 13.41 3.31 24.93
C GLU A 87 14.84 3.16 24.38
N GLY A 88 15.05 3.35 23.08
CA GLY A 88 16.31 3.00 22.39
C GLY A 88 17.46 4.01 22.47
N ARG A 89 17.29 5.22 23.03
CA ARG A 89 18.35 6.25 23.05
C ARG A 89 19.29 6.20 24.24
N ALA A 90 18.92 5.51 25.34
CA ALA A 90 19.72 5.49 26.56
C ALA A 90 20.99 4.61 26.47
N ARG A 91 20.99 3.56 25.64
CA ARG A 91 22.12 2.60 25.59
C ARG A 91 23.36 3.07 24.82
N ARG A 92 23.30 4.18 24.06
CA ARG A 92 24.46 4.69 23.30
C ARG A 92 25.32 5.71 24.07
N ARG A 93 24.92 6.12 25.27
CA ARG A 93 25.70 7.08 26.08
C ARG A 93 26.46 6.45 27.26
N ALA A 94 26.35 5.14 27.47
CA ALA A 94 27.04 4.44 28.56
C ALA A 94 28.33 3.69 28.12
N ARG A 95 28.86 3.97 26.92
CA ARG A 95 30.17 3.47 26.45
C ARG A 95 30.97 4.61 25.81
N GLY A 96 31.18 5.67 26.58
CA GLY A 96 32.14 6.74 26.30
C GLY A 96 33.01 6.93 27.53
#